data_AF-A0A4Q3H8G3-F1
#
_entry.id   AF-A0A4Q3H8G3-F1
#
_cell.length_a   1.000
_cell.length_b   1.000
_cell.length_c   1.000
_cell.angle_alpha   90.00
_cell.angle_beta   90.00
_cell.angle_gamma   90.00
#
_symmetry.space_group_name_H-M   'P 1'
#
loop_
_entity.id
_entity.type
_entity.pdbx_description
1 polymer ?
#
loop_
_entity_poly.entity_id
_entity_poly.type
_entity_poly.pdbx_seq_one_letter_code
_entity_poly.pdbx_strand_id
1 'polypeptide(L)'
;MIDETQPEPSKKKSGMVMTMVFVGWSVGNLIAPQIFQTKDAPRYLPGFLVHIVIYGVYIGLVVLTRFVLMARNRRKDAVVSEVTHELAFQDLTDRENPNFRYAIVKTLG
;
A
#
# COMPACT_ATOMS: atom_id res chain seq x y z
N MET A 1 -7.28 36.91 21.10
CA MET A 1 -6.60 36.38 19.90
C MET A 1 -7.09 34.96 19.75
N ILE A 2 -7.79 34.68 18.66
CA ILE A 2 -8.72 33.55 18.51
C ILE A 2 -7.93 32.24 18.45
N ASP A 3 -8.26 31.30 19.34
CA ASP A 3 -7.85 29.89 19.24
C ASP A 3 -8.66 29.27 18.09
N GLU A 4 -8.01 29.16 16.94
CA GLU A 4 -8.59 28.62 15.73
C GLU A 4 -8.69 27.10 15.87
N THR A 5 -9.87 26.64 16.29
CA THR A 5 -10.25 25.24 16.46
C THR A 5 -9.87 24.43 15.23
N GLN A 6 -8.74 23.73 15.31
CA GLN A 6 -8.28 22.85 14.23
C GLN A 6 -9.34 21.76 14.00
N PRO A 7 -9.80 21.50 12.76
CA PRO A 7 -10.78 20.45 12.50
C PRO A 7 -10.18 19.07 12.87
N GLU A 8 -10.88 18.33 13.74
CA GLU A 8 -10.52 16.96 14.15
C GLU A 8 -10.27 16.06 12.92
N PRO A 9 -9.16 15.29 12.87
CA PRO A 9 -8.80 14.50 11.71
C PRO A 9 -9.90 13.48 11.39
N SER A 10 -10.46 13.55 10.18
CA SER A 10 -11.53 12.65 9.75
C SER A 10 -11.06 11.18 9.73
N LYS A 11 -11.39 10.41 10.77
CA LYS A 11 -11.03 8.98 10.92
C LYS A 11 -11.71 8.02 9.92
N LYS A 12 -12.23 8.54 8.80
CA LYS A 12 -13.07 7.79 7.85
C LYS A 12 -12.25 6.87 6.94
N LYS A 13 -10.97 7.18 6.70
CA LYS A 13 -10.10 6.45 5.76
C LYS A 13 -9.73 5.05 6.27
N SER A 14 -9.54 4.87 7.59
CA SER A 14 -9.14 3.59 8.18
C SER A 14 -10.23 2.50 8.08
N GLY A 15 -11.50 2.88 8.27
CA GLY A 15 -12.61 1.94 8.20
C GLY A 15 -12.75 1.28 6.82
N MET A 16 -12.57 2.04 5.74
CA MET A 16 -12.63 1.52 4.36
C MET A 16 -11.53 0.48 4.10
N VAL A 17 -10.30 0.73 4.58
CA VAL A 17 -9.19 -0.22 4.44
C VAL A 17 -9.52 -1.53 5.14
N MET A 18 -10.05 -1.47 6.37
CA MET A 18 -10.42 -2.67 7.12
C MET A 18 -11.56 -3.46 6.44
N THR A 19 -12.55 -2.77 5.87
CA THR A 19 -13.60 -3.43 5.08
C THR A 19 -13.02 -4.17 3.88
N MET A 20 -12.09 -3.56 3.14
CA MET A 20 -11.46 -4.23 1.99
C MET A 20 -10.66 -5.47 2.42
N VAL A 21 -9.94 -5.39 3.55
CA VAL A 21 -9.22 -6.54 4.13
C VAL A 21 -10.21 -7.66 4.49
N PHE A 22 -11.34 -7.31 5.12
CA PHE A 22 -12.37 -8.28 5.50
C PHE A 22 -12.99 -9.00 4.29
N VAL A 23 -13.26 -8.26 3.22
CA VAL A 23 -13.74 -8.84 1.95
C VAL A 23 -12.71 -9.83 1.41
N GLY A 24 -11.43 -9.46 1.37
CA GLY A 24 -10.36 -10.35 0.92
C GLY A 24 -10.27 -11.63 1.76
N TRP A 25 -10.36 -11.51 3.09
CA TRP A 25 -10.38 -12.65 3.99
C TRP A 25 -11.58 -13.58 3.75
N SER A 26 -12.77 -13.00 3.60
CA SER A 26 -14.00 -13.77 3.34
C SER A 26 -13.92 -14.55 2.02
N VAL A 27 -13.42 -13.91 0.96
CA VAL A 27 -13.21 -14.56 -0.35
C VAL A 27 -12.19 -15.69 -0.25
N GLY A 28 -11.10 -15.49 0.50
CA GLY A 28 -10.10 -16.54 0.74
C GLY A 28 -10.70 -17.78 1.41
N ASN A 29 -11.52 -17.58 2.45
CA ASN A 29 -12.19 -18.69 3.14
C ASN A 29 -13.20 -19.42 2.23
N LEU A 30 -13.86 -18.71 1.31
CA LEU A 30 -14.76 -19.33 0.33
C LEU A 30 -14.01 -20.21 -0.68
N ILE A 31 -12.85 -19.75 -1.15
CA ILE A 31 -12.07 -20.44 -2.20
C ILE A 31 -11.26 -21.61 -1.61
N ALA A 32 -10.82 -21.54 -0.36
CA ALA A 32 -9.93 -22.54 0.23
C ALA A 32 -10.48 -24.00 0.15
N PRO A 33 -11.73 -24.32 0.55
CA PRO A 33 -12.27 -25.67 0.43
C PRO A 33 -12.38 -26.19 -1.01
N GLN A 34 -12.48 -25.27 -1.98
CA GLN A 34 -12.55 -25.64 -3.41
C GLN A 34 -11.19 -26.10 -3.94
N ILE A 35 -10.10 -25.57 -3.37
CA ILE A 35 -8.72 -25.88 -3.75
C ILE A 35 -8.24 -27.18 -3.11
N PHE A 36 -8.60 -27.41 -1.85
CA PHE A 36 -8.13 -28.57 -1.08
C PHE A 36 -9.12 -29.73 -1.15
N GLN A 37 -9.19 -30.38 -2.31
CA GLN A 37 -10.07 -31.53 -2.51
C GLN A 37 -9.40 -32.84 -2.09
N THR A 38 -10.17 -33.77 -1.52
CA THR A 38 -9.68 -35.08 -1.07
C THR A 38 -9.14 -35.95 -2.21
N LYS A 39 -9.62 -35.75 -3.44
CA LYS A 39 -9.13 -36.41 -4.65
C LYS A 39 -7.66 -36.08 -4.96
N ASP A 40 -7.16 -34.95 -4.48
CA ASP A 40 -5.82 -34.44 -4.75
C ASP A 40 -4.84 -34.78 -3.61
N ALA A 41 -5.30 -35.52 -2.59
CA ALA A 41 -4.46 -36.05 -1.53
C ALA A 41 -3.46 -37.08 -2.07
N PRO A 42 -2.27 -37.25 -1.44
CA PRO A 42 -1.75 -36.53 -0.27
C PRO A 42 -0.98 -35.24 -0.61
N ARG A 43 -0.76 -34.96 -1.90
CA ARG A 43 0.19 -33.93 -2.33
C ARG A 43 -0.46 -32.56 -2.59
N TYR A 44 -1.78 -32.50 -2.81
CA TYR A 44 -2.56 -31.28 -3.00
C TYR A 44 -1.94 -30.28 -3.97
N LEU A 45 -1.48 -30.77 -5.14
CA LEU A 45 -0.80 -29.95 -6.16
C LEU A 45 -1.58 -28.67 -6.54
N PRO A 46 -2.92 -28.67 -6.66
CA PRO A 46 -3.68 -27.45 -6.94
C PRO A 46 -3.45 -26.35 -5.89
N GLY A 47 -3.38 -26.72 -4.61
CA GLY A 47 -3.13 -25.77 -3.52
C GLY A 47 -1.75 -25.14 -3.59
N PHE A 48 -0.74 -25.92 -3.94
CA PHE A 48 0.63 -25.42 -4.11
C PHE A 48 0.74 -24.47 -5.31
N LEU A 49 0.09 -24.79 -6.44
CA LEU A 49 0.06 -23.92 -7.61
C LEU A 49 -0.60 -22.58 -7.31
N VAL A 50 -1.75 -22.58 -6.61
CA VAL A 50 -2.42 -21.34 -6.21
C VAL A 50 -1.51 -20.49 -5.30
N HIS A 51 -0.83 -21.11 -4.34
CA HIS A 51 0.12 -20.39 -3.48
C HIS A 51 1.24 -19.73 -4.29
N ILE A 52 1.88 -20.46 -5.22
CA ILE A 52 2.94 -19.90 -6.08
C ILE A 52 2.43 -18.71 -6.88
N VAL A 53 1.24 -18.82 -7.48
CA VAL A 53 0.65 -17.74 -8.27
C VAL A 53 0.39 -16.50 -7.40
N ILE A 54 -0.20 -16.67 -6.20
CA ILE A 54 -0.46 -15.56 -5.28
C ILE A 54 0.84 -14.86 -4.87
N TYR A 55 1.89 -15.64 -4.53
CA TYR A 55 3.20 -15.07 -4.22
C TYR A 55 3.82 -14.34 -5.41
N GLY A 56 3.69 -14.88 -6.62
CA GLY A 56 4.15 -14.23 -7.85
C GLY A 56 3.47 -12.88 -8.07
N VAL A 57 2.14 -12.83 -7.92
CA VAL A 57 1.36 -11.58 -8.00
C VAL A 57 1.78 -10.59 -6.90
N TYR A 58 1.96 -11.07 -5.67
CA TYR A 58 2.39 -10.24 -4.54
C TYR A 58 3.76 -9.60 -4.79
N ILE A 59 4.75 -10.38 -5.24
CA ILE A 59 6.07 -9.88 -5.61
C ILE A 59 5.95 -8.84 -6.74
N GLY A 60 5.13 -9.13 -7.75
CA GLY A 60 4.85 -8.19 -8.84
C GLY A 60 4.29 -6.86 -8.35
N LEU A 61 3.33 -6.88 -7.43
CA LEU A 61 2.75 -5.67 -6.83
C LEU A 61 3.77 -4.88 -6.00
N VAL A 62 4.62 -5.56 -5.24
CA VAL A 62 5.70 -4.93 -4.45
C VAL A 62 6.70 -4.25 -5.38
N VAL A 63 7.14 -4.94 -6.44
CA VAL A 63 8.08 -4.41 -7.43
C VAL A 63 7.47 -3.22 -8.18
N LEU A 64 6.21 -3.34 -8.63
CA LEU A 64 5.48 -2.25 -9.28
C LEU A 64 5.37 -1.03 -8.37
N THR A 65 4.97 -1.24 -7.11
CA THR A 65 4.87 -0.16 -6.12
C THR A 65 6.22 0.54 -5.95
N ARG A 66 7.31 -0.23 -5.85
CA ARG A 66 8.66 0.32 -5.74
C ARG A 66 9.02 1.18 -6.96
N PHE A 67 8.75 0.72 -8.18
CA PHE A 67 8.99 1.51 -9.39
C PHE A 67 8.16 2.80 -9.42
N VAL A 68 6.88 2.73 -9.04
CA VAL A 68 6.01 3.90 -8.97
C VAL A 68 6.55 4.93 -7.98
N LEU A 69 6.98 4.50 -6.79
CA LEU A 69 7.56 5.41 -5.79
C LEU A 69 8.89 6.01 -6.26
N MET A 70 9.78 5.21 -6.87
CA MET A 70 11.03 5.72 -7.45
C MET A 70 10.78 6.74 -8.56
N ALA A 71 9.84 6.47 -9.46
CA ALA A 71 9.47 7.40 -10.53
C ALA A 71 8.88 8.71 -9.98
N ARG A 72 8.08 8.64 -8.92
CA ARG A 72 7.55 9.83 -8.24
C ARG A 72 8.66 10.64 -7.55
N ASN A 73 9.59 9.99 -6.87
CA ASN A 73 10.75 10.67 -6.28
C ASN A 73 11.57 11.38 -7.37
N ARG A 74 11.89 10.70 -8.48
CA ARG A 74 12.64 11.30 -9.59
C ARG A 74 11.95 12.54 -10.19
N ARG A 75 10.62 12.52 -10.30
CA ARG A 75 9.84 13.69 -10.76
C ARG A 75 9.96 14.85 -9.78
N LYS A 76 9.91 14.58 -8.47
CA LYS A 76 10.10 15.60 -7.44
C LYS A 76 11.56 16.07 -7.38
N ASP A 77 12.55 15.24 -7.72
CA ASP A 77 13.99 15.63 -7.72
C ASP A 77 14.30 16.63 -8.85
N ALA A 78 13.56 16.57 -9.96
CA ALA A 78 13.70 17.52 -11.06
C ALA A 78 13.12 18.91 -10.75
N VAL A 79 12.30 19.02 -9.70
CA VAL A 79 11.71 20.28 -9.24
C VAL A 79 12.41 20.65 -7.93
N VAL A 80 13.36 21.60 -8.00
CA VAL A 80 14.00 22.16 -6.81
C VAL A 80 12.95 23.03 -6.11
N SER A 81 12.31 22.51 -5.07
CA SER A 81 11.44 23.31 -4.19
C SER A 81 12.22 23.78 -2.98
N GLU A 82 12.11 25.08 -2.67
CA GLU A 82 12.59 25.59 -1.38
C GLU A 82 11.80 24.93 -0.25
N VAL A 83 12.51 24.49 0.79
CA VAL A 83 11.90 23.85 1.95
C VAL A 83 11.32 24.93 2.86
N THR A 84 10.05 25.28 2.64
CA THR A 84 9.34 26.27 3.48
C THR A 84 8.62 25.60 4.65
N HIS A 85 8.81 26.13 5.86
CA HIS A 85 8.17 25.63 7.09
C HIS A 85 6.64 25.81 7.13
N GLU A 86 6.08 26.77 6.39
CA GLU A 86 4.63 27.02 6.33
C GLU A 86 3.84 25.83 5.79
N LEU A 87 4.42 25.08 4.84
CA LEU A 87 3.80 23.87 4.26
C LEU A 87 3.66 22.73 5.28
N ALA A 88 4.41 22.76 6.38
CA ALA A 88 4.36 21.73 7.41
C ALA A 88 3.10 21.84 8.29
N PHE A 89 2.49 23.01 8.36
CA PHE A 89 1.26 23.26 9.13
C PHE A 89 -0.01 23.09 8.29
N GLN A 90 0.12 22.87 6.98
CA GLN A 90 -0.99 22.61 6.09
C GLN A 90 -1.25 21.09 6.00
N ASP A 91 -2.52 20.66 6.04
CA ASP A 91 -2.93 19.25 5.88
C ASP A 91 -2.86 18.82 4.40
N LEU A 92 -1.64 18.85 3.85
CA LEU A 92 -1.36 18.50 2.46
C LEU A 92 -1.18 16.99 2.31
N THR A 93 -1.80 16.43 1.28
CA THR A 93 -1.60 15.02 0.92
C THR A 93 -0.16 14.81 0.42
N ASP A 94 0.37 13.58 0.52
CA ASP A 94 1.73 13.21 0.07
C ASP A 94 2.05 13.62 -1.39
N ARG A 95 1.02 13.64 -2.23
CA ARG A 95 1.09 14.09 -3.63
C ARG A 95 1.15 15.62 -3.77
N GLU A 96 0.48 16.34 -2.90
CA GLU A 96 0.33 17.80 -2.93
C GLU A 96 1.55 18.48 -2.29
N ASN A 97 2.16 17.85 -1.28
CA ASN A 97 3.32 18.39 -0.60
C ASN A 97 4.60 18.26 -1.47
N PRO A 98 5.19 19.35 -1.97
CA PRO A 98 6.40 19.31 -2.80
C PRO A 98 7.65 18.85 -2.00
N ASN A 99 7.68 19.11 -0.70
CA ASN A 99 8.77 18.71 0.20
C ASN A 99 8.67 17.23 0.62
N PHE A 100 7.53 16.57 0.41
CA PHE A 100 7.36 15.15 0.75
C PHE A 100 8.13 14.25 -0.21
N ARG A 101 9.03 13.42 0.34
CA ARG A 101 9.80 12.40 -0.39
C ARG A 101 9.41 11.01 0.09
N TYR A 102 9.19 10.09 -0.85
CA TYR A 102 8.90 8.71 -0.51
C TYR A 102 10.18 8.03 0.02
N ALA A 103 10.15 7.54 1.26
CA ALA A 103 11.26 6.78 1.83
C ALA A 103 11.33 5.41 1.16
N ILE A 104 12.29 5.25 0.25
CA ILE A 104 12.60 3.97 -0.38
C ILE A 104 13.82 3.45 0.36
N VAL A 105 13.67 2.32 1.07
CA VAL A 105 14.79 1.66 1.76
C VAL A 105 15.91 1.50 0.74
N LYS A 106 16.96 2.31 0.92
CA LYS A 106 18.24 2.12 0.23
C LYS A 106 18.84 0.92 0.91
N THR A 107 18.84 -0.22 0.24
CA THR A 107 19.70 -1.34 0.60
C THR A 107 21.10 -0.74 0.74
N LEU A 108 21.58 -0.65 1.99
CA LEU A 108 22.90 -0.15 2.33
C LEU A 108 23.91 -1.00 1.55
N GLY A 109 24.63 -0.34 0.64
CA GLY A 109 25.82 -0.86 -0.01
C GLY A 109 27.04 -0.21 0.61
#